data_AF-A0A5K0XZR7-F1
#
_entry.id   AF-A0A5K0XZR7-F1
#
_cell.length_a   1.000
_cell.length_b   1.000
_cell.length_c   1.000
_cell.angle_alpha   90.00
_cell.angle_beta   90.00
_cell.angle_gamma   90.00
#
_symmetry.space_group_name_H-M   'P 1'
#
loop_
_entity.id
_entity.type
_entity.pdbx_description
1 polymer ?
#
loop_
_entity_poly.entity_id
_entity_poly.type
_entity_poly.pdbx_seq_one_letter_code
_entity_poly.pdbx_strand_id
1 'polypeptide(L)' 'MLGDEIGKGAYGRVYKGLDLENGNYVAIKQVSLENIPQEDLNIIM' A
#
# COMPACT_ATOMS: atom_id res chain seq x y z
N MET A 1 11.12 -1.70 8.22
CA MET A 1 10.08 -0.68 8.44
C MET A 1 9.86 0.04 7.13
N LEU A 2 8.63 0.36 6.75
CA LEU A 2 8.36 1.25 5.62
C LEU A 2 8.83 2.67 5.95
N GLY A 3 8.94 3.54 4.95
CA GLY A 3 9.21 4.96 5.18
C GLY A 3 7.99 5.70 5.73
N ASP A 4 8.04 7.03 5.70
CA ASP A 4 6.99 7.88 6.25
C ASP A 4 5.62 7.59 5.62
N GLU A 5 4.56 7.65 6.43
CA GLU A 5 3.19 7.64 5.93
C GLU A 5 2.92 8.94 5.18
N ILE A 6 2.51 8.82 3.92
CA ILE A 6 2.24 9.94 3.01
C ILE A 6 0.76 10.03 2.62
N GLY A 7 -0.07 9.09 3.04
CA GLY A 7 -1.50 9.14 2.78
C GLY A 7 -2.29 7.97 3.39
N LYS A 8 -3.62 8.10 3.37
CA LYS A 8 -4.55 7.07 3.81
C LYS A 8 -5.76 7.04 2.87
N GLY A 9 -6.11 5.85 2.41
CA GLY A 9 -7.30 5.58 1.60
C GLY A 9 -8.27 4.64 2.32
N ALA A 10 -9.36 4.28 1.64
CA ALA A 10 -10.41 3.41 2.19
C ALA A 10 -9.89 2.06 2.71
N TYR A 11 -8.90 1.48 2.01
CA TYR A 11 -8.40 0.12 2.28
C TYR A 11 -7.05 0.08 3.01
N GLY A 12 -6.48 1.23 3.39
CA GLY A 12 -5.20 1.24 4.11
C GLY A 12 -4.38 2.51 3.98
N ARG A 13 -3.10 2.39 4.35
CA ARG A 13 -2.13 3.51 4.44
C ARG A 13 -1.16 3.45 3.26
N VAL A 14 -0.66 4.62 2.85
CA VAL A 14 0.32 4.78 1.78
C VAL A 14 1.60 5.34 2.40
N TYR A 15 2.73 4.71 2.08
CA TYR A 15 4.03 5.04 2.62
C TYR A 15 4.99 5.42 1.50
N LYS A 16 5.92 6.33 1.80
CA LYS A 16 7.06 6.59 0.92
C LYS A 16 8.03 5.41 1.00
N GLY A 17 8.41 4.88 -0.16
CA GLY A 17 9.41 3.82 -0.30
C GLY A 17 10.60 4.28 -1.14
N LEU A 18 11.69 3.53 -1.05
CA LEU A 18 12.85 3.63 -1.94
C LEU A 18 12.98 2.31 -2.69
N ASP A 19 12.96 2.36 -4.01
CA ASP A 19 13.34 1.24 -4.86
C ASP A 19 14.86 1.04 -4.74
N LEU A 20 15.28 -0.14 -4.26
CA LEU A 20 16.68 -0.43 -3.99
C LEU A 20 17.47 -0.82 -5.25
N GLU A 21 16.80 -1.14 -6.35
CA GLU A 21 17.46 -1.50 -7.62
C GLU A 21 17.87 -0.24 -8.40
N ASN A 22 16.98 0.75 -8.46
CA ASN A 22 17.19 1.95 -9.29
C ASN A 22 17.23 3.27 -8.49
N GLY A 23 16.98 3.24 -7.18
CA GLY A 23 17.07 4.41 -6.30
C GLY A 23 15.88 5.37 -6.39
N ASN A 24 14.82 5.04 -7.13
CA ASN A 24 13.66 5.91 -7.26
C ASN A 24 12.78 5.88 -6.01
N TYR A 25 12.14 7.01 -5.72
CA TYR A 25 11.07 7.02 -4.72
C TYR A 25 9.78 6.42 -5.29
N VAL A 26 9.13 5.60 -4.48
CA VAL A 26 7.86 4.94 -4.82
C VAL A 26 6.82 5.17 -3.73
N ALA A 27 5.55 4.98 -4.07
CA ALA A 27 4.46 4.93 -3.10
C ALA A 27 4.09 3.46 -2.84
N ILE A 28 4.10 3.05 -1.57
CA ILE A 28 3.74 1.69 -1.14
C ILE A 28 2.38 1.78 -0.45
N LYS A 29 1.34 1.22 -1.06
CA LYS A 29 0.01 1.13 -0.45
C LYS A 29 -0.11 -0.20 0.30
N GLN A 30 -0.13 -0.14 1.63
CA GLN A 30 -0.37 -1.30 2.46
C GLN A 30 -1.88 -1.50 2.63
N VAL A 31 -2.40 -2.64 2.17
CA VAL A 31 -3.82 -3.01 2.28
C VAL A 31 -3.96 -4.16 3.27
N SER A 32 -4.90 -4.08 4.20
CA SER A 32 -5.29 -5.23 5.01
C SER A 32 -6.25 -6.10 4.21
N LEU A 33 -6.02 -7.40 4.14
CA LEU A 33 -6.95 -8.34 3.52
C LEU A 33 -7.93 -8.93 4.55
N GLU A 34 -7.78 -8.60 5.83
CA GLU A 34 -8.66 -9.08 6.88
C GLU A 34 -10.06 -8.46 6.75
N ASN A 35 -11.09 -9.29 6.86
CA ASN A 35 -12.50 -8.89 6.81
C ASN A 35 -12.92 -8.16 5.52
N ILE A 36 -12.16 -8.26 4.44
CA ILE A 36 -12.58 -7.78 3.13
C ILE A 36 -13.54 -8.80 2.50
N PRO A 37 -14.76 -8.40 2.11
CA PRO A 37 -15.67 -9.26 1.36
C PRO A 37 -15.01 -9.81 0.09
N GLN A 38 -15.30 -11.06 -0.26
CA GLN A 38 -14.65 -11.72 -1.40
C GLN A 38 -14.86 -10.99 -2.73
N GLU A 39 -15.99 -10.30 -2.87
CA GLU A 39 -16.30 -9.43 -4.02
C GLU A 39 -15.34 -8.24 -4.16
N ASP A 40 -14.89 -7.67 -3.05
CA ASP A 40 -13.96 -6.54 -3.01
C ASP A 40 -12.50 -6.98 -3.20
N LEU A 41 -12.16 -8.25 -2.92
CA LEU A 41 -10.80 -8.77 -3.12
C LEU A 41 -10.37 -8.71 -4.59
N ASN A 42 -11.30 -8.91 -5.52
CA ASN A 42 -11.04 -8.85 -6.96
C ASN A 42 -10.76 -7.42 -7.47
N ILE A 43 -11.11 -6.39 -6.68
CA ILE A 43 -10.82 -4.99 -6.99
C ILE A 43 -9.42 -4.60 -6.47
N ILE A 44 -8.93 -5.34 -5.47
CA ILE A 44 -7.67 -5.05 -4.76
C ILE A 44 -6.48 -5.83 -5.35
N MET A 45 -6.70 -7.06 -5.84
CA MET A 45 -5.68 -7.97 -6.38
C MET A 45 -5.69 -8.08 -7.91
#